data_AF-A0A382A2L4-F1
#
_entry.id   AF-A0A382A2L4-F1
#
_cell.length_a   1.000
_cell.length_b   1.000
_cell.length_c   1.000
_cell.angle_alpha   90.00
_cell.angle_beta   90.00
_cell.angle_gamma   90.00
#
_symmetry.space_group_name_H-M   'P 1'
#
loop_
_entity.id
_entity.type
_entity.pdbx_description
1 polymer ?
#
loop_
_entity_poly.entity_id
_entity_poly.type
_entity_poly.pdbx_seq_one_letter_code
_entity_poly.pdbx_strand_id
1 'polypeptide(L)' 'PTHGEHPRFFCFDPTRKWLLVANQQSNNVSVYPVVDGRPTKVAWIADVPTPTCLLFI' A
#
# COMPACT_ATOMS: atom_id res chain seq x y z
N PRO A 1 -2.37 -10.65 0.67
CA PRO A 1 -1.80 -10.54 -0.70
C PRO A 1 -1.68 -9.05 -1.06
N THR A 2 -0.64 -8.64 -1.80
CA THR A 2 -0.36 -7.22 -2.09
C THR A 2 -1.15 -6.67 -3.29
N HIS A 3 -1.92 -7.52 -3.98
CA HIS A 3 -2.70 -7.18 -5.19
C HIS A 3 -1.86 -6.54 -6.30
N GLY A 4 -0.60 -6.96 -6.42
CA GLY A 4 0.31 -6.52 -7.46
C GLY A 4 1.59 -7.34 -7.48
N GLU A 5 2.52 -6.91 -8.32
CA GLU A 5 3.81 -7.58 -8.54
C GLU A 5 4.97 -6.69 -8.09
N HIS A 6 5.99 -7.32 -7.51
CA HIS A 6 7.19 -6.67 -6.97
C HIS A 6 6.86 -5.52 -5.98
N PRO A 7 6.33 -5.82 -4.76
CA PRO A 7 6.06 -4.81 -3.75
C PRO A 7 7.38 -4.17 -3.28
N ARG A 8 7.69 -2.99 -3.81
CA ARG A 8 8.99 -2.34 -3.64
C ARG A 8 9.08 -1.55 -2.34
N PHE A 9 7.95 -1.01 -1.90
CA PHE A 9 7.87 -0.17 -0.71
C PHE A 9 6.53 -0.34 -0.02
N PHE A 10 6.51 -0.20 1.31
CA PHE A 10 5.29 -0.09 2.08
C PHE A 10 5.51 0.84 3.27
N CYS A 11 4.45 1.52 3.70
CA CYS A 11 4.47 2.32 4.90
C CYS A 11 3.08 2.43 5.52
N PHE A 12 3.05 2.66 6.83
CA PHE A 12 1.85 3.09 7.50
C PHE A 12 1.64 4.58 7.25
N ASP A 13 0.38 4.99 7.16
CA ASP A 13 0.04 6.40 7.25
C ASP A 13 0.37 6.95 8.66
N PRO A 14 0.46 8.28 8.85
CA PRO A 14 0.79 8.88 10.14
C PRO A 14 -0.19 8.50 11.26
N THR A 15 -1.45 8.20 10.94
CA THR A 15 -2.46 7.79 11.94
C THR A 15 -2.39 6.30 12.28
N ARG A 16 -1.58 5.52 11.55
CA ARG A 16 -1.45 4.06 11.64
C ARG A 16 -2.75 3.28 11.43
N LYS A 17 -3.74 3.90 10.80
CA LYS A 17 -5.01 3.26 10.43
C LYS A 17 -4.93 2.57 9.07
N TRP A 18 -3.93 2.91 8.27
CA TRP A 18 -3.77 2.43 6.91
C TRP A 18 -2.35 1.93 6.67
N LEU A 19 -2.25 0.84 5.92
CA LEU A 19 -1.02 0.35 5.31
C LEU A 19 -1.13 0.54 3.80
N LEU A 20 -0.13 1.18 3.21
CA LEU A 20 -0.01 1.34 1.77
C LEU A 20 1.13 0.46 1.26
N VAL A 21 0.91 -0.21 0.13
CA VAL A 21 1.90 -1.08 -0.52
C VAL A 21 2.05 -0.65 -1.97
N ALA A 22 3.25 -0.22 -2.35
CA ALA A 22 3.62 0.16 -3.70
C ALA A 22 4.11 -1.07 -4.49
N ASN A 23 3.32 -1.53 -5.46
CA ASN A 23 3.66 -2.65 -6.33
C ASN A 23 4.24 -2.13 -7.65
N GLN A 24 5.57 -2.22 -7.77
CA GLN A 24 6.31 -1.55 -8.85
C GLN A 24 5.96 -2.11 -10.23
N GLN A 25 5.89 -3.43 -10.39
CA GLN A 25 5.73 -4.07 -11.70
C GLN A 25 4.28 -4.09 -12.19
N SER A 26 3.32 -3.97 -11.28
CA SER A 26 1.89 -3.92 -11.62
C SER A 26 1.30 -2.51 -11.64
N ASN A 27 2.13 -1.47 -11.55
CA ASN A 27 1.71 -0.06 -11.63
C ASN A 27 0.55 0.30 -10.68
N ASN A 28 0.59 -0.18 -9.43
CA ASN A 28 -0.46 0.16 -8.47
C ASN A 28 0.04 0.35 -7.03
N VAL A 29 -0.75 1.07 -6.25
CA VAL A 29 -0.64 1.14 -4.79
C VAL A 29 -1.90 0.55 -4.18
N SER A 30 -1.74 -0.48 -3.35
CA SER A 30 -2.84 -1.10 -2.60
C SER A 30 -2.92 -0.54 -1.18
N VAL A 31 -4.13 -0.22 -0.73
CA VAL A 31 -4.40 0.40 0.58
C VAL A 31 -5.24 -0.52 1.45
N TYR A 32 -4.78 -0.77 2.66
CA TYR A 32 -5.38 -1.68 3.63
C TYR A 32 -5.72 -0.96 4.93
N PRO A 33 -6.93 -1.10 5.47
CA PRO A 33 -7.22 -0.72 6.84
C PRO A 33 -6.45 -1.63 7.81
N VAL A 34 -5.98 -1.06 8.92
CA VAL A 34 -5.26 -1.76 9.98
C VAL A 34 -6.16 -1.83 11.21
N VAL A 35 -6.42 -3.05 11.68
CA VAL A 35 -7.21 -3.33 12.89
C VAL A 35 -6.40 -4.26 13.78
N ASP A 36 -6.23 -3.91 15.06
CA ASP A 36 -5.42 -4.66 16.02
C ASP A 36 -4.00 -4.97 15.53
N GLY A 37 -3.38 -3.99 14.84
CA GLY A 37 -2.04 -4.10 14.28
C GLY A 37 -1.92 -4.98 13.04
N ARG A 38 -3.05 -5.44 12.48
CA ARG A 38 -3.08 -6.32 11.30
C ARG A 38 -3.78 -5.65 10.12
N PRO A 39 -3.19 -5.68 8.92
CA PRO A 39 -3.89 -5.29 7.70
C PRO A 39 -5.09 -6.20 7.45
N THR A 40 -6.21 -5.60 7.07
CA THR A 40 -7.45 -6.30 6.74
C THR A 40 -7.61 -6.43 5.22
N LYS A 41 -8.84 -6.59 4.72
CA LYS A 41 -9.09 -6.67 3.27
C LYS A 41 -8.69 -5.34 2.60
N VAL A 42 -8.17 -5.42 1.38
CA VAL A 42 -7.87 -4.22 0.57
C VAL A 42 -9.12 -3.34 0.48
N ALA A 43 -8.96 -2.07 0.83
CA ALA A 43 -10.04 -1.09 0.76
C ALA A 43 -10.01 -0.35 -0.58
N TRP A 44 -8.82 -0.12 -1.13
CA TRP A 44 -8.65 0.61 -2.38
C TRP A 44 -7.37 0.19 -3.11
N ILE A 45 -7.40 0.31 -4.44
CA ILE A 45 -6.25 0.13 -5.33
C ILE A 45 -6.19 1.37 -6.21
N ALA A 46 -5.05 2.04 -6.19
CA ALA A 46 -4.78 3.22 -7.00
C ALA A 46 -3.84 2.84 -8.16
N ASP A 47 -4.17 3.27 -9.38
CA ASP A 47 -3.25 3.17 -10.50
C ASP A 47 -2.17 4.25 -10.37
N VAL A 48 -0.94 3.81 -10.20
CA VAL A 48 0.23 4.68 -10.05
C VAL A 48 1.35 4.04 -10.86
N PRO A 49 1.89 4.69 -11.89
CA PRO A 49 2.96 4.10 -12.69
C PRO A 49 4.23 3.83 -11.87
N THR A 50 4.71 2.58 -11.91
CA THR A 50 5.99 2.13 -11.33
C THR A 50 6.33 2.70 -9.93
N PRO A 51 5.47 2.53 -8.92
CA PRO A 51 5.65 3.18 -7.63
C PRO A 51 6.77 2.49 -6.86
N THR A 52 7.71 3.27 -6.33
CA THR A 52 8.91 2.75 -5.65
C THR A 52 9.16 3.35 -4.27
N CYS A 53 8.49 4.46 -3.93
CA CYS A 53 8.62 5.14 -2.64
C CYS A 53 7.30 5.82 -2.29
N LEU A 54 6.95 5.83 -1.00
CA LEU A 54 5.78 6.51 -0.45
C LEU A 54 6.23 7.36 0.74
N LEU A 55 5.87 8.66 0.71
CA LEU A 55 6.20 9.61 1.77
C LEU A 55 4.93 10.37 2.17
N PHE A 56 4.75 10.55 3.47
CA PHE A 56 3.74 11.46 4.03
C PHE A 56 4.43 12.75 4.49
N ILE A 57 3.77 13.88 4.25
CA ILE A 57 4.23 15.23 4.65
C ILE A 57 3.52 15.71 5.90
#